data_AF-A0A1B6YAS7-F1
#
_entry.id   AF-A0A1B6YAS7-F1
#
_cell.length_a   1.000
_cell.length_b   1.000
_cell.length_c   1.000
_cell.angle_alpha   90.00
_cell.angle_beta   90.00
_cell.angle_gamma   90.00
#
_symmetry.space_group_name_H-M   'P 1'
#
loop_
_entity.id
_entity.type
_entity.pdbx_description
1 polymer ?
#
loop_
_entity_poly.entity_id
_entity_poly.type
_entity_poly.pdbx_seq_one_letter_code
_entity_poly.pdbx_strand_id
1 'polypeptide(L)'
;MNREEFIKVCGLSCAGLITTSLFLQGCAGTKYLNADINGNFMEIPLSAFLKEDGTGSRDYLVVENSKLSYPIAVYRHDSETYTALLMRCTHQGTELRVFGDRLECPAHGSEFTNNGSVQNGPADNELRTFPVLIESEILKIDLR
;
A
#
# COMPACT_ATOMS: atom_id res chain seq x y z
N MET A 1 37.24 2.20 -19.90
CA MET A 1 36.05 2.03 -20.77
C MET A 1 35.65 3.39 -21.30
N ASN A 2 35.64 3.57 -22.62
CA ASN A 2 35.37 4.87 -23.24
C ASN A 2 33.87 5.07 -23.45
N ARG A 3 33.39 6.28 -23.15
CA ARG A 3 31.97 6.71 -23.23
C ARG A 3 31.29 6.39 -24.57
N GLU A 4 32.08 6.26 -25.64
CA GLU A 4 31.60 6.08 -27.01
C GLU A 4 31.32 4.61 -27.35
N GLU A 5 31.97 3.66 -26.67
CA GLU A 5 31.66 2.25 -26.85
C GLU A 5 30.38 1.85 -26.13
N PHE A 6 30.11 2.44 -24.96
CA PHE A 6 28.88 2.19 -24.20
C PHE A 6 27.62 2.57 -25.00
N ILE A 7 27.65 3.72 -25.68
CA ILE A 7 26.51 4.20 -26.49
C ILE A 7 26.26 3.30 -27.71
N LYS A 8 27.32 2.74 -28.32
CA LYS A 8 27.19 1.82 -29.46
C LYS A 8 26.62 0.46 -29.05
N VAL A 9 26.99 -0.04 -27.87
CA VAL A 9 26.44 -1.29 -27.30
C VAL A 9 24.97 -1.14 -26.93
N CYS A 10 24.53 0.04 -26.46
CA CYS A 10 23.11 0.30 -26.21
C CYS A 10 22.30 0.48 -27.52
N GLY A 11 22.86 1.14 -28.54
CA GLY A 11 22.14 1.49 -29.77
C GLY A 11 21.80 0.33 -30.71
N LEU A 12 22.59 -0.77 -30.71
CA LEU A 12 22.35 -1.94 -31.58
C LEU A 12 21.48 -3.04 -30.96
N SER A 13 20.95 -2.83 -29.75
CA SER A 13 20.07 -3.80 -29.08
C SER A 13 18.59 -3.68 -29.50
N CYS A 14 18.22 -2.67 -30.29
CA CYS A 14 16.84 -2.39 -30.69
C CYS A 14 16.28 -3.26 -31.84
N ALA A 15 17.03 -4.23 -32.36
CA ALA A 15 16.58 -5.11 -33.45
C ALA A 15 16.64 -6.61 -33.11
N GLY A 16 16.80 -6.96 -31.84
CA GLY A 16 16.86 -8.35 -31.37
C GLY A 16 15.67 -8.70 -30.49
N LEU A 17 14.74 -9.48 -31.05
CA LEU A 17 13.64 -10.20 -30.41
C LEU A 17 13.80 -10.43 -28.90
N ILE A 18 13.13 -9.63 -28.07
CA ILE A 18 12.61 -10.07 -26.79
C ILE A 18 11.15 -9.61 -26.71
N THR A 19 10.26 -10.48 -27.16
CA THR A 19 8.83 -10.43 -26.83
C THR A 19 8.66 -10.82 -25.36
N THR A 20 9.18 -10.02 -24.43
CA THR A 20 8.74 -10.09 -23.03
C THR A 20 7.79 -8.93 -22.85
N SER A 21 6.51 -9.28 -22.74
CA SER A 21 5.46 -8.45 -22.21
C SER A 21 5.95 -7.85 -20.88
N LEU A 22 6.55 -6.66 -20.96
CA LEU A 22 6.70 -5.78 -19.82
C LEU A 22 5.27 -5.45 -19.42
N PHE A 23 4.74 -6.19 -18.45
CA PHE A 23 3.56 -5.80 -17.72
C PHE A 23 3.92 -4.47 -17.05
N LEU A 24 3.66 -3.36 -17.75
CA LEU A 24 3.50 -2.08 -17.09
C LEU A 24 2.31 -2.27 -16.15
N GLN A 25 2.61 -2.59 -14.89
CA GLN A 25 1.65 -2.43 -13.82
C GLN A 25 1.28 -0.95 -13.83
N GLY A 26 0.14 -0.64 -14.44
CA GLY A 26 -0.42 0.70 -14.44
C GLY A 26 -0.48 1.14 -12.98
N CYS A 27 0.17 2.26 -12.68
CA CYS A 27 0.13 2.86 -11.36
C CYS A 27 -1.29 3.39 -11.12
N ALA A 28 -2.20 2.51 -10.70
CA ALA A 28 -3.47 2.94 -10.13
C ALA A 28 -3.12 3.77 -8.89
N GLY A 29 -3.48 5.06 -8.92
CA GLY A 29 -3.21 5.96 -7.81
C GLY A 29 -3.85 5.46 -6.51
N THR A 30 -3.19 5.75 -5.39
CA THR A 30 -3.69 5.46 -4.05
C THR A 30 -5.01 6.18 -3.80
N LYS A 31 -6.04 5.43 -3.42
CA LYS A 31 -7.33 6.00 -3.03
C LYS A 31 -7.32 6.34 -1.54
N TYR A 32 -7.55 7.61 -1.24
CA TYR A 32 -7.74 8.14 0.11
C TYR A 32 -9.23 8.27 0.38
N LEU A 33 -9.66 7.96 1.60
CA LEU A 33 -11.04 8.19 2.06
C LEU A 33 -11.07 8.58 3.53
N ASN A 34 -12.06 9.38 3.90
CA ASN A 34 -12.36 9.65 5.31
C ASN A 34 -13.44 8.67 5.78
N ALA A 35 -13.18 7.97 6.87
CA ALA A 35 -14.13 7.01 7.47
C ALA A 35 -14.52 7.47 8.87
N ASP A 36 -15.80 7.36 9.21
CA ASP A 36 -16.29 7.66 10.54
C ASP A 36 -15.90 6.59 11.55
N ILE A 37 -15.75 7.00 12.81
CA ILE A 37 -15.50 6.11 13.95
C ILE A 37 -16.78 6.04 14.78
N ASN A 38 -17.40 4.86 14.79
CA ASN A 38 -18.62 4.54 15.52
C ASN A 38 -18.25 3.64 16.70
N GLY A 39 -18.21 4.23 17.90
CA GLY A 39 -17.72 3.55 19.10
C GLY A 39 -16.23 3.22 18.96
N ASN A 40 -15.90 1.93 18.88
CA ASN A 40 -14.53 1.43 18.73
C ASN A 40 -14.17 1.04 17.30
N PHE A 41 -15.13 1.11 16.37
CA PHE A 41 -14.94 0.65 15.01
C PHE A 41 -14.82 1.82 14.04
N MET A 42 -13.81 1.77 13.20
CA MET A 42 -13.78 2.52 11.96
C MET A 42 -14.46 1.69 10.87
N GLU A 43 -15.45 2.27 10.21
CA GLU A 43 -16.33 1.55 9.28
C GLU A 43 -16.07 1.99 7.84
N ILE A 44 -15.76 1.02 6.97
CA ILE A 44 -15.43 1.26 5.57
C ILE A 44 -16.36 0.39 4.71
N PRO A 45 -17.12 0.96 3.77
CA PRO A 45 -17.93 0.15 2.88
C PRO A 45 -17.03 -0.69 1.95
N LEU A 46 -17.34 -1.97 1.76
CA LEU A 46 -16.58 -2.86 0.86
C LEU A 46 -16.56 -2.34 -0.58
N SER A 47 -17.62 -1.62 -0.97
CA SER A 47 -17.69 -0.93 -2.26
C SER A 47 -16.57 0.12 -2.47
N ALA A 48 -15.94 0.60 -1.39
CA ALA A 48 -14.79 1.51 -1.48
C ALA A 48 -13.60 0.89 -2.23
N PHE A 49 -13.47 -0.44 -2.18
CA PHE A 49 -12.44 -1.19 -2.91
C PHE A 49 -12.77 -1.38 -4.38
N LEU A 50 -13.99 -1.13 -4.86
CA LEU A 50 -14.31 -1.29 -6.27
C LEU A 50 -13.61 -0.21 -7.12
N LYS A 51 -13.09 -0.61 -8.27
CA LYS A 51 -12.58 0.32 -9.29
C LYS A 51 -13.76 0.95 -10.04
N GLU A 52 -13.64 2.25 -10.34
CA GLU A 52 -14.70 3.02 -10.99
C GLU A 52 -14.96 2.57 -12.43
N ASP A 53 -13.95 2.01 -13.08
CA ASP A 53 -14.03 1.46 -14.45
C ASP A 53 -14.68 0.06 -14.51
N GLY A 54 -15.09 -0.50 -13.36
CA GLY A 54 -15.67 -1.84 -13.27
C GLY A 54 -14.67 -2.98 -13.51
N THR A 55 -13.36 -2.69 -13.63
CA THR A 55 -12.33 -3.70 -13.97
C THR A 55 -11.89 -4.56 -12.78
N GLY A 56 -12.54 -4.44 -11.62
CA GLY A 56 -12.31 -5.28 -10.45
C GLY A 56 -12.18 -4.49 -9.15
N SER A 57 -11.42 -5.05 -8.21
CA SER A 57 -11.15 -4.44 -6.90
C SER A 57 -9.74 -3.83 -6.85
N ARG A 58 -9.57 -2.85 -5.98
CA ARG A 58 -8.30 -2.24 -5.58
C ARG A 58 -7.69 -3.08 -4.48
N ASP A 59 -6.37 -3.15 -4.49
CA ASP A 59 -5.62 -3.97 -3.53
C ASP A 59 -5.42 -3.25 -2.19
N TYR A 60 -5.59 -1.92 -2.16
CA TYR A 60 -5.43 -1.14 -0.94
C TYR A 60 -6.18 0.19 -0.96
N LEU A 61 -6.40 0.73 0.23
CA LEU A 61 -6.95 2.07 0.52
C LEU A 61 -6.14 2.72 1.64
N VAL A 62 -6.09 4.05 1.66
CA VAL A 62 -5.64 4.84 2.82
C VAL A 62 -6.85 5.48 3.46
N VAL A 63 -7.03 5.26 4.76
CA VAL A 63 -8.22 5.67 5.50
C VAL A 63 -7.82 6.67 6.58
N GLU A 64 -8.48 7.82 6.54
CA GLU A 64 -8.22 8.96 7.41
C GLU A 64 -9.39 9.20 8.36
N ASN A 65 -9.07 9.72 9.55
CA ASN A 65 -10.04 10.28 10.48
C ASN A 65 -9.36 11.33 11.34
N SER A 66 -10.02 12.46 11.58
CA SER A 66 -9.47 13.58 12.35
C SER A 66 -9.16 13.27 13.83
N LYS A 67 -9.68 12.17 14.37
CA LYS A 67 -9.38 11.68 15.73
C LYS A 67 -8.10 10.85 15.81
N LEU A 68 -7.54 10.42 14.68
CA LEU A 68 -6.30 9.64 14.62
C LEU A 68 -5.13 10.54 14.25
N SER A 69 -3.98 10.33 14.89
CA SER A 69 -2.74 11.06 14.56
C SER A 69 -2.05 10.56 13.29
N TYR A 70 -2.40 9.36 12.83
CA TYR A 70 -1.87 8.74 11.62
C TYR A 70 -3.00 8.02 10.89
N PRO A 71 -2.96 7.99 9.55
CA PRO A 71 -3.90 7.21 8.76
C PRO A 71 -3.70 5.70 8.96
N ILE A 72 -4.67 4.93 8.49
CA ILE A 72 -4.61 3.47 8.44
C ILE A 72 -4.57 3.03 6.97
N ALA A 73 -3.54 2.27 6.60
CA ALA A 73 -3.50 1.59 5.32
C ALA A 73 -4.28 0.29 5.44
N VAL A 74 -5.22 0.06 4.53
CA VAL A 74 -6.01 -1.18 4.49
C VAL A 74 -5.66 -1.92 3.21
N TYR A 75 -5.01 -3.07 3.35
CA TYR A 75 -4.70 -3.99 2.26
C TYR A 75 -5.78 -5.05 2.14
N ARG A 76 -6.18 -5.35 0.91
CA ARG A 76 -7.11 -6.42 0.53
C ARG A 76 -6.31 -7.54 -0.11
N HIS A 77 -6.28 -8.70 0.53
CA HIS A 77 -5.58 -9.89 0.01
C HIS A 77 -6.51 -10.75 -0.85
N ASP A 78 -7.78 -10.85 -0.45
CA ASP A 78 -8.85 -11.49 -1.21
C ASP A 78 -10.22 -10.88 -0.84
N SER A 79 -11.34 -11.57 -1.08
CA SER A 79 -12.69 -11.08 -0.76
C SER A 79 -13.03 -11.03 0.73
N GLU A 80 -12.31 -11.77 1.56
CA GLU A 80 -12.59 -11.95 2.99
C GLU A 80 -11.37 -11.61 3.87
N THR A 81 -10.17 -11.59 3.29
CA THR A 81 -8.92 -11.35 4.00
C THR A 81 -8.40 -9.94 3.76
N TYR A 82 -8.28 -9.19 4.85
CA TYR A 82 -7.79 -7.81 4.86
C TYR A 82 -6.75 -7.61 5.97
N THR A 83 -5.91 -6.60 5.82
CA THR A 83 -5.01 -6.14 6.88
C THR A 83 -5.13 -4.63 7.04
N ALA A 84 -5.31 -4.16 8.26
CA ALA A 84 -5.33 -2.75 8.60
C ALA A 84 -4.07 -2.38 9.40
N LEU A 85 -3.26 -1.46 8.88
CA LEU A 85 -1.94 -1.09 9.41
C LEU A 85 -1.90 0.39 9.78
N LEU A 86 -1.49 0.71 11.00
CA LEU A 86 -1.23 2.10 11.39
C LEU A 86 -0.04 2.64 10.57
N MET A 87 -0.22 3.74 9.84
CA MET A 87 0.81 4.33 8.99
C MET A 87 1.82 5.17 9.78
N ARG A 88 2.25 4.68 10.94
CA ARG A 88 3.28 5.29 11.79
C ARG A 88 4.53 4.45 11.74
N CYS A 89 5.60 4.99 11.17
CA CYS A 89 6.91 4.32 11.17
C CYS A 89 7.35 3.99 12.59
N THR A 90 7.72 2.75 12.85
CA THR A 90 8.18 2.29 14.16
C THR A 90 9.57 2.79 14.55
N HIS A 91 10.34 3.33 13.60
CA HIS A 91 11.64 3.94 13.90
C HIS A 91 11.49 5.25 14.69
N GLN A 92 10.88 6.29 14.10
CA GLN A 92 10.79 7.63 14.71
C GLN A 92 9.40 8.28 14.54
N GLY A 93 8.40 7.52 14.14
CA GLY A 93 7.02 8.01 14.04
C GLY A 93 6.73 8.89 12.84
N THR A 94 7.57 8.91 11.80
CA THR A 94 7.19 9.54 10.53
C THR A 94 5.98 8.80 9.93
N GLU A 95 5.04 9.53 9.34
CA GLU A 95 3.95 8.94 8.58
C GLU A 95 4.50 8.17 7.36
N LEU A 96 3.98 6.97 7.13
CA LEU A 96 4.38 6.12 6.01
C LEU A 96 3.63 6.49 4.73
N ARG A 97 4.14 6.04 3.58
CA ARG A 97 3.45 6.14 2.28
C ARG A 97 3.23 4.74 1.71
N VAL A 98 2.09 4.53 1.05
CA VAL A 98 1.83 3.28 0.33
C VAL A 98 2.52 3.30 -1.03
N PHE A 99 3.22 2.21 -1.35
CA PHE A 99 3.86 1.95 -2.63
C PHE A 99 3.46 0.57 -3.13
N GLY A 100 2.26 0.46 -3.71
CA GLY A 100 1.74 -0.80 -4.22
C GLY A 100 1.43 -1.77 -3.08
N ASP A 101 2.28 -2.78 -2.89
CA ASP A 101 2.16 -3.86 -1.92
C ASP A 101 3.03 -3.67 -0.66
N ARG A 102 3.62 -2.47 -0.48
CA ARG A 102 4.43 -2.14 0.70
C ARG A 102 4.19 -0.71 1.20
N LEU A 103 4.65 -0.46 2.42
CA LEU A 103 4.71 0.87 3.03
C LEU A 103 6.17 1.31 3.15
N GLU A 104 6.45 2.57 2.84
CA GLU A 104 7.80 3.14 2.93
C GLU A 104 7.80 4.43 3.76
N CYS A 105 8.81 4.58 4.60
CA CYS A 105 9.06 5.77 5.39
C CYS A 105 9.84 6.81 4.58
N PRO A 106 9.27 7.99 4.28
CA PRO A 106 9.92 8.99 3.44
C PRO A 106 11.10 9.71 4.12
N ALA A 107 11.32 9.50 5.42
CA ALA A 107 12.41 10.14 6.15
C ALA A 107 13.75 9.38 6.00
N HIS A 108 13.71 8.06 6.19
CA HIS A 108 14.94 7.24 6.29
C HIS A 108 14.86 5.91 5.52
N GLY A 109 13.79 5.67 4.76
CA GLY A 109 13.69 4.50 3.87
C GLY A 109 13.34 3.17 4.55
N SER A 110 12.81 3.17 5.78
CA SER A 110 12.26 1.94 6.37
C SER A 110 11.10 1.44 5.53
N GLU A 111 11.09 0.14 5.25
CA GLU A 111 10.06 -0.51 4.45
C GLU A 111 9.36 -1.59 5.26
N PHE A 112 8.05 -1.71 5.03
CA PHE A 112 7.19 -2.69 5.67
C PHE A 112 6.32 -3.35 4.61
N THR A 113 6.12 -4.66 4.75
CA THR A 113 5.21 -5.43 3.88
C THR A 113 3.75 -4.99 4.05
N ASN A 114 2.87 -5.38 3.14
CA ASN A 114 1.40 -5.22 3.27
C ASN A 114 0.77 -5.96 4.46
N ASN A 115 1.54 -6.77 5.20
CA ASN A 115 1.13 -7.40 6.46
C ASN A 115 1.73 -6.72 7.70
N GLY A 116 2.57 -5.68 7.52
CA GLY A 116 3.16 -4.90 8.61
C GLY A 116 4.54 -5.35 9.07
N SER A 117 5.05 -6.50 8.61
CA SER A 117 6.40 -6.96 8.93
C SER A 117 7.47 -6.06 8.30
N VAL A 118 8.57 -5.83 9.02
CA VAL A 118 9.72 -5.05 8.54
C VAL A 118 10.40 -5.76 7.37
N GLN A 119 10.65 -5.02 6.29
CA GLN A 119 11.39 -5.48 5.13
C GLN A 119 12.76 -4.78 5.01
N ASN A 120 12.84 -3.50 5.39
CA ASN A 120 14.08 -2.73 5.39
C ASN A 120 14.14 -1.78 6.60
N GLY A 121 15.34 -1.65 7.20
CA GLY A 121 15.60 -0.76 8.33
C GLY A 121 15.63 0.72 7.96
N PRO A 122 15.84 1.65 8.90
CA PRO A 122 16.26 1.45 10.31
C PRO A 122 15.18 0.97 11.29
N ALA A 123 13.91 0.90 10.91
CA ALA A 123 12.90 0.26 11.75
C ALA A 123 13.25 -1.22 12.01
N ASP A 124 13.00 -1.70 13.21
CA ASP A 124 13.28 -3.08 13.67
C ASP A 124 12.04 -3.74 14.30
N ASN A 125 10.93 -3.02 14.41
CA ASN A 125 9.66 -3.48 14.93
C ASN A 125 8.58 -3.43 13.85
N GLU A 126 7.70 -4.43 13.81
CA GLU A 126 6.55 -4.48 12.91
C GLU A 126 5.52 -3.36 13.18
N LEU A 127 4.74 -3.00 12.16
CA LEU A 127 3.67 -2.00 12.32
C LEU A 127 2.56 -2.51 13.22
N ARG A 128 1.92 -1.59 13.95
CA ARG A 128 0.67 -1.90 14.66
C ARG A 128 -0.38 -2.32 13.63
N THR A 129 -0.90 -3.53 13.80
CA THR A 129 -2.05 -4.04 13.07
C THR A 129 -3.32 -3.85 13.88
N PHE A 130 -4.45 -3.70 13.19
CA PHE A 130 -5.78 -3.65 13.79
C PHE A 130 -6.59 -4.88 13.36
N PRO A 131 -7.33 -5.52 14.28
CA PRO A 131 -8.27 -6.55 13.92
C PRO A 131 -9.32 -6.01 12.93
N VAL A 132 -9.69 -6.83 11.95
CA VAL A 132 -10.69 -6.51 10.95
C VAL A 132 -11.81 -7.54 10.98
N LEU A 133 -13.05 -7.06 10.79
CA LEU A 133 -14.26 -7.87 10.76
C LEU A 133 -15.09 -7.41 9.56
N ILE A 134 -15.69 -8.36 8.83
CA ILE A 134 -16.65 -8.04 7.78
C ILE A 134 -18.04 -8.30 8.33
N GLU A 135 -18.88 -7.28 8.35
CA GLU A 135 -20.29 -7.38 8.74
C GLU A 135 -21.16 -6.81 7.62
N SER A 136 -21.93 -7.69 6.97
CA SER A 136 -22.71 -7.35 5.77
C SER A 136 -21.79 -6.78 4.67
N GLU A 137 -21.93 -5.50 4.33
CA GLU A 137 -21.16 -4.81 3.28
C GLU A 137 -20.13 -3.83 3.85
N ILE A 138 -19.83 -3.93 5.15
CA ILE A 138 -18.94 -3.03 5.88
C ILE A 138 -17.74 -3.81 6.42
N LEU A 139 -16.54 -3.32 6.09
CA LEU A 139 -15.31 -3.69 6.77
C LEU A 139 -15.17 -2.82 8.03
N LYS A 140 -15.17 -3.46 9.19
CA LYS A 140 -14.98 -2.83 10.50
C LYS A 140 -13.55 -3.05 10.97
N ILE A 141 -12.84 -1.96 11.26
CA ILE A 141 -11.51 -1.97 11.86
C ILE A 141 -11.67 -1.69 13.35
N ASP A 142 -11.26 -2.62 14.21
CA ASP A 142 -11.30 -2.46 15.67
C ASP A 142 -10.10 -1.62 16.15
N LEU A 143 -10.37 -0.43 16.70
CA LEU A 143 -9.34 0.55 17.08
C LEU A 143 -8.83 0.40 18.53
N ARG A 144 -9.33 -0.60 19.27
CA ARG A 144 -8.94 -0.82 20.68
C ARG A 144 -7.46 -1.18 20.88
#